data_AF-A0A2H9ZT48-F1
#
_entry.id   AF-A0A2H9ZT48-F1
#
_cell.length_a   1.000
_cell.length_b   1.000
_cell.length_c   1.000
_cell.angle_alpha   90.00
_cell.angle_beta   90.00
_cell.angle_gamma   90.00
#
_symmetry.space_group_name_H-M   'P 1'
#
loop_
_entity.id
_entity.type
_entity.pdbx_description
1 polymer ?
#
loop_
_entity_poly.entity_id
_entity_poly.type
_entity_poly.pdbx_seq_one_letter_code
_entity_poly.pdbx_strand_id
1 'polypeptide(L)'
;MIARLLKFPAASERYHMSSTGERSASPTLDSDDPERQKKRRNSLNLPLEAHWHLIEVEKKRTVLSKMSFSAMQYSLKRITRSNTYCRILHGSLDPKDEHLVNSLRKLLLSDGQLPEKHDDYHTLLRFLRMRGFDVLKAKEMFLNMVKWREENNIDTIMKDFNFEECAAVKKFYPHGFHGVDKYGRPLYIERVGLADLNALLRVTTVDRFIKYHISEQEKTLRVRYPACSLAAKRHVASITTILDVTGVGANNFSKPARELFIEIQKIDSNYYPETLHQLYIINAGPGFRVLWKVISAFLEARTLSKIQVLGSKFQNNLFEAVDPRYITCFSFAFNYPLMWMERISFMFFCSNLPDFLGGTCTCSDQGGCLFKDKGPWTNPKICELLQVNAICLYT
;
A
#
# COMPACT_ATOMS: atom_id res chain seq x y z
N MET A 1 21.52 22.77 17.66
CA MET A 1 22.09 21.49 18.16
C MET A 1 21.49 20.28 17.44
N ILE A 2 20.16 20.14 17.32
CA ILE A 2 19.50 19.03 16.59
C ILE A 2 19.83 19.01 15.07
N ALA A 3 19.94 20.16 14.42
CA ALA A 3 20.32 20.24 13.00
C ALA A 3 21.75 19.74 12.68
N ARG A 4 22.66 19.68 13.67
CA ARG A 4 24.02 19.13 13.47
C ARG A 4 24.04 17.59 13.49
N LEU A 5 23.05 16.94 14.10
CA LEU A 5 22.92 15.47 14.17
C LEU A 5 22.31 14.87 12.89
N LEU A 6 21.62 15.69 12.09
CA LEU A 6 20.92 15.31 10.87
C LEU A 6 21.72 15.58 9.59
N LYS A 7 23.06 15.49 9.61
CA LYS A 7 23.86 15.51 8.37
C LYS A 7 23.58 14.24 7.56
N PHE A 8 22.52 14.28 6.77
CA PHE A 8 22.28 13.37 5.66
C PHE A 8 23.30 13.68 4.56
N PRO A 9 23.95 12.68 3.96
CA PRO A 9 24.87 12.92 2.86
C PRO A 9 24.12 13.67 1.76
N ALA A 10 24.68 14.80 1.33
CA ALA A 10 24.16 15.55 0.20
C ALA A 10 24.24 14.67 -1.05
N ALA A 11 23.15 14.58 -1.80
CA ALA A 11 23.17 13.96 -3.12
C ALA A 11 24.03 14.83 -4.05
N SER A 12 25.29 14.47 -4.24
CA SER A 12 26.13 15.00 -5.31
C SER A 12 26.84 13.85 -6.01
N GLU A 13 26.29 13.43 -7.13
CA GLU A 13 27.05 12.92 -8.27
C GLU A 13 26.21 13.19 -9.52
N ARG A 14 26.39 14.41 -10.06
CA ARG A 14 26.00 14.74 -11.42
C ARG A 14 27.04 14.08 -12.33
N TYR A 15 26.63 13.03 -13.04
CA TYR A 15 27.39 12.56 -14.20
C TYR A 15 27.42 13.66 -15.25
N HIS A 16 28.60 14.24 -15.43
CA HIS A 16 28.93 15.05 -16.60
C HIS A 16 29.19 14.09 -17.77
N MET A 17 28.35 14.13 -18.80
CA MET A 17 28.75 13.73 -20.14
C MET A 17 28.61 14.93 -21.06
N SER A 18 29.76 15.37 -21.57
CA SER A 18 29.89 16.31 -22.67
C SER A 18 29.53 15.62 -23.98
N SER A 19 28.68 16.25 -24.80
CA SER A 19 28.76 16.06 -26.25
C SER A 19 28.41 17.36 -26.96
N THR A 20 29.35 17.79 -27.77
CA THR A 20 29.31 18.85 -28.78
C THR A 20 28.12 18.71 -29.71
N GLY A 21 27.58 19.85 -30.15
CA GLY A 21 26.29 19.92 -30.83
C GLY A 21 26.30 19.52 -32.30
N GLU A 22 25.09 19.31 -32.81
CA GLU A 22 24.69 19.65 -34.16
C GLU A 22 23.18 19.95 -34.15
N ARG A 23 22.80 21.09 -34.73
CA ARG A 23 21.42 21.55 -34.88
C ARG A 23 20.77 20.81 -36.05
N SER A 24 19.65 20.15 -35.81
CA SER A 24 18.65 19.92 -36.85
C SER A 24 17.25 20.08 -36.26
N ALA A 25 16.46 20.96 -36.87
CA ALA A 25 15.16 21.41 -36.42
C ALA A 25 14.09 20.31 -36.50
N SER A 26 13.20 20.29 -35.50
CA SER A 26 11.93 19.56 -35.53
C SER A 26 10.83 20.39 -34.85
N PRO A 27 9.56 20.23 -35.25
CA PRO A 27 8.56 21.29 -35.21
C PRO A 27 7.95 21.51 -33.82
N THR A 28 7.63 22.77 -33.57
CA THR A 28 6.90 23.29 -32.41
C THR A 28 5.60 22.52 -32.15
N LEU A 29 5.49 21.91 -30.97
CA LEU A 29 4.23 21.40 -30.41
C LEU A 29 3.80 22.29 -29.23
N ASP A 30 2.64 22.90 -29.44
CA ASP A 30 1.64 23.40 -28.49
C ASP A 30 2.07 23.95 -27.14
N SER A 31 1.73 25.23 -26.96
CA SER A 31 1.68 25.99 -25.72
C SER A 31 1.07 25.23 -24.54
N ASP A 32 1.85 25.18 -23.46
CA ASP A 32 1.51 24.69 -22.12
C ASP A 32 0.29 25.41 -21.52
N ASP A 33 -0.85 24.70 -21.40
CA ASP A 33 -2.02 25.14 -20.64
C ASP A 33 -1.89 24.79 -19.13
N PRO A 34 -1.86 25.80 -18.24
CA PRO A 34 -1.78 25.61 -16.78
C PRO A 34 -2.94 24.79 -16.19
N GLU A 35 -4.14 24.85 -16.77
CA GLU A 35 -5.29 24.07 -16.29
C GLU A 35 -5.12 22.58 -16.58
N ARG A 36 -4.58 22.24 -17.76
CA ARG A 36 -4.26 20.87 -18.12
C ARG A 36 -3.17 20.28 -17.22
N GLN A 37 -2.17 21.08 -16.85
CA GLN A 37 -1.16 20.70 -15.85
C GLN A 37 -1.76 20.50 -14.46
N LYS A 38 -2.67 21.39 -14.01
CA LYS A 38 -3.36 21.26 -12.71
C LYS A 38 -4.25 20.02 -12.66
N LYS A 39 -5.00 19.73 -13.73
CA LYS A 39 -5.83 18.53 -13.86
C LYS A 39 -5.00 17.25 -13.89
N ARG A 40 -3.85 17.26 -14.59
CA ARG A 40 -2.88 16.15 -14.60
C ARG A 40 -2.24 15.95 -13.23
N ARG A 41 -1.89 17.03 -12.51
CA ARG A 41 -1.35 16.98 -11.13
C ARG A 41 -2.37 16.44 -10.13
N ASN A 42 -3.65 16.78 -10.29
CA ASN A 42 -4.72 16.24 -9.47
C ASN A 42 -4.98 14.74 -9.76
N SER A 43 -4.93 14.32 -11.03
CA SER A 43 -5.03 12.91 -11.42
C SER A 43 -3.82 12.08 -10.93
N LEU A 44 -2.62 12.67 -10.97
CA LEU A 44 -1.41 12.06 -10.42
C LEU A 44 -1.57 11.78 -8.92
N ASN A 45 -2.24 12.64 -8.14
CA ASN A 45 -2.32 12.47 -6.68
C ASN A 45 -3.44 11.56 -6.16
N LEU A 46 -4.30 11.02 -7.03
CA LEU A 46 -5.37 10.12 -6.60
C LEU A 46 -4.80 8.78 -6.07
N PRO A 47 -5.46 8.09 -5.14
CA PRO A 47 -5.13 6.70 -4.83
C PRO A 47 -5.19 5.82 -6.09
N LEU A 48 -4.38 4.76 -6.16
CA LEU A 48 -4.48 3.78 -7.26
C LEU A 48 -5.92 3.25 -7.35
N GLU A 49 -6.58 3.13 -6.20
CA GLU A 49 -7.95 2.67 -6.07
C GLU A 49 -9.06 3.66 -6.41
N ALA A 50 -8.75 4.92 -6.74
CA ALA A 50 -9.78 5.97 -6.82
C ALA A 50 -10.88 5.71 -7.86
N HIS A 51 -10.61 4.84 -8.83
CA HIS A 51 -11.53 4.49 -9.91
C HIS A 51 -12.32 3.20 -9.64
N TRP A 52 -12.13 2.55 -8.49
CA TRP A 52 -12.62 1.19 -8.22
C TRP A 52 -13.91 1.15 -7.39
N HIS A 53 -14.94 1.84 -7.86
CA HIS A 53 -16.31 1.56 -7.43
C HIS A 53 -16.88 0.45 -8.31
N LEU A 54 -17.31 -0.65 -7.70
CA LEU A 54 -18.05 -1.68 -8.41
C LEU A 54 -19.25 -1.03 -9.11
N ILE A 55 -19.31 -1.17 -10.44
CA ILE A 55 -20.55 -1.08 -11.20
C ILE A 55 -21.55 -1.99 -10.49
N GLU A 56 -22.65 -1.41 -9.98
CA GLU A 56 -23.79 -2.21 -9.54
C GLU A 56 -24.13 -3.16 -10.67
N VAL A 57 -24.07 -4.46 -10.41
CA VAL A 57 -24.48 -5.47 -11.40
C VAL A 57 -25.93 -5.14 -11.74
N GLU A 58 -26.14 -4.50 -12.90
CA GLU A 58 -27.45 -4.35 -13.50
C GLU A 58 -28.06 -5.75 -13.52
N LYS A 59 -29.08 -5.96 -12.69
CA LYS A 59 -29.91 -7.15 -12.75
C LYS A 59 -30.67 -7.13 -14.07
N LYS A 60 -30.03 -7.51 -15.17
CA LYS A 60 -30.75 -7.88 -16.40
C LYS A 60 -31.57 -9.12 -16.08
N ARG A 61 -32.86 -8.88 -15.81
CA ARG A 61 -33.89 -9.89 -15.60
C ARG A 61 -34.10 -10.62 -16.93
N THR A 62 -33.30 -11.65 -17.20
CA THR A 62 -33.54 -12.56 -18.33
C THR A 62 -34.69 -13.48 -17.95
N VAL A 63 -35.85 -13.27 -18.56
CA VAL A 63 -36.98 -14.20 -18.49
C VAL A 63 -36.59 -15.41 -19.33
N LEU A 64 -36.15 -16.50 -18.68
CA LEU A 64 -35.96 -17.79 -19.33
C LEU A 64 -36.96 -18.78 -18.77
N SER A 65 -37.69 -19.41 -19.69
CA SER A 65 -38.77 -20.37 -19.44
C SER A 65 -38.25 -21.62 -18.73
N LYS A 66 -39.16 -22.22 -17.95
CA LYS A 66 -38.90 -23.39 -17.10
C LYS A 66 -38.56 -24.62 -17.95
N MET A 67 -37.29 -25.01 -17.98
CA MET A 67 -36.89 -26.41 -18.20
C MET A 67 -35.76 -26.80 -17.23
N SER A 68 -35.81 -28.05 -16.78
CA SER A 68 -34.99 -28.64 -15.70
C SER A 68 -33.48 -28.46 -15.90
N PHE A 69 -32.79 -27.85 -14.92
CA PHE A 69 -31.42 -27.33 -15.07
C PHE A 69 -30.57 -27.46 -13.79
N SER A 70 -30.78 -28.48 -12.95
CA SER A 70 -30.15 -28.52 -11.63
C SER A 70 -28.62 -28.70 -11.67
N ALA A 71 -28.06 -29.48 -12.61
CA ALA A 71 -26.60 -29.72 -12.70
C ALA A 71 -25.83 -28.61 -13.44
N MET A 72 -26.41 -28.05 -14.52
CA MET A 72 -25.77 -26.97 -15.29
C MET A 72 -25.77 -25.64 -14.52
N GLN A 73 -26.74 -25.43 -13.63
CA GLN A 73 -26.74 -24.27 -12.72
C GLN A 73 -25.55 -24.25 -11.76
N TYR A 74 -25.06 -25.39 -11.27
CA TYR A 74 -23.89 -25.42 -10.38
C TYR A 74 -22.59 -25.09 -11.13
N SER A 75 -22.38 -25.66 -12.33
CA SER A 75 -21.22 -25.32 -13.17
C SER A 75 -21.24 -23.87 -13.65
N LEU A 76 -22.39 -23.36 -14.10
CA LEU A 76 -22.52 -21.96 -14.52
C LEU A 76 -22.38 -20.99 -13.33
N LYS A 77 -22.91 -21.32 -12.14
CA LYS A 77 -22.67 -20.54 -10.91
C LYS A 77 -21.21 -20.55 -10.49
N ARG A 78 -20.48 -21.63 -10.73
CA ARG A 78 -19.04 -21.75 -10.43
C ARG A 78 -18.18 -20.95 -11.41
N ILE A 79 -18.50 -21.01 -12.71
CA ILE A 79 -17.82 -20.22 -13.77
C ILE A 79 -18.09 -18.71 -13.59
N THR A 80 -19.34 -18.32 -13.30
CA THR A 80 -19.69 -16.90 -13.05
C THR A 80 -19.13 -16.35 -11.73
N ARG A 81 -18.99 -17.20 -10.69
CA ARG A 81 -18.29 -16.83 -9.44
C ARG A 81 -16.79 -16.68 -9.65
N SER A 82 -16.16 -17.61 -10.37
CA SER A 82 -14.74 -17.54 -10.73
C SER A 82 -14.42 -16.27 -11.52
N ASN A 83 -15.26 -15.89 -12.50
CA ASN A 83 -15.15 -14.64 -13.25
C ASN A 83 -15.26 -13.39 -12.35
N THR A 84 -16.21 -13.37 -11.41
CA THR A 84 -16.36 -12.25 -10.44
C THR A 84 -15.12 -12.10 -9.55
N TYR A 85 -14.54 -13.21 -9.06
CA TYR A 85 -13.35 -13.16 -8.22
C TYR A 85 -12.11 -12.69 -8.99
N CYS A 86 -11.87 -13.23 -10.18
CA CYS A 86 -10.79 -12.73 -11.04
C CYS A 86 -10.97 -11.23 -11.32
N ARG A 87 -12.19 -10.75 -11.63
CA ARG A 87 -12.45 -9.31 -11.82
C ARG A 87 -12.14 -8.45 -10.59
N ILE A 88 -12.42 -8.95 -9.38
CA ILE A 88 -12.08 -8.24 -8.14
C ILE A 88 -10.55 -8.21 -7.95
N LEU A 89 -9.87 -9.33 -8.23
CA LEU A 89 -8.42 -9.47 -8.06
C LEU A 89 -7.63 -8.69 -9.10
N HIS A 90 -8.07 -8.62 -10.36
CA HIS A 90 -7.43 -7.80 -11.40
C HIS A 90 -7.87 -6.34 -11.39
N GLY A 91 -8.93 -5.99 -10.65
CA GLY A 91 -9.48 -4.64 -10.67
C GLY A 91 -10.01 -4.18 -12.03
N SER A 92 -10.47 -2.93 -12.10
CA SER A 92 -10.88 -2.31 -13.36
C SER A 92 -9.73 -1.51 -13.96
N LEU A 93 -9.60 -1.58 -15.28
CA LEU A 93 -8.64 -0.82 -16.06
C LEU A 93 -9.19 0.59 -16.32
N ASP A 94 -8.38 1.63 -16.11
CA ASP A 94 -8.70 2.96 -16.65
C ASP A 94 -8.25 2.99 -18.12
N PRO A 95 -9.16 3.23 -19.09
CA PRO A 95 -8.80 3.27 -20.52
C PRO A 95 -7.66 4.24 -20.84
N LYS A 96 -7.51 5.33 -20.08
CA LYS A 96 -6.41 6.30 -20.28
C LYS A 96 -5.06 5.71 -19.89
N ASP A 97 -5.03 5.04 -18.75
CA ASP A 97 -3.81 4.41 -18.24
C ASP A 97 -3.47 3.14 -19.04
N GLU A 98 -4.49 2.45 -19.57
CA GLU A 98 -4.34 1.25 -20.40
C GLU A 98 -3.49 1.48 -21.64
N HIS A 99 -3.68 2.59 -22.35
CA HIS A 99 -2.82 2.91 -23.49
C HIS A 99 -1.34 3.04 -23.08
N LEU A 100 -1.06 3.68 -21.94
CA LEU A 100 0.31 3.88 -21.44
C LEU A 100 0.93 2.58 -20.92
N VAL A 101 0.16 1.77 -20.20
CA VAL A 101 0.58 0.43 -19.74
C VAL A 101 0.89 -0.46 -20.94
N ASN A 102 0.04 -0.46 -21.97
CA ASN A 102 0.30 -1.24 -23.19
C ASN A 102 1.51 -0.72 -23.96
N SER A 103 1.77 0.58 -23.95
CA SER A 103 2.98 1.16 -24.57
C SER A 103 4.23 0.68 -23.85
N LEU A 104 4.25 0.71 -22.51
CA LEU A 104 5.34 0.18 -21.70
C LEU A 104 5.54 -1.32 -21.92
N ARG A 105 4.45 -2.10 -21.88
CA ARG A 105 4.45 -3.55 -22.13
C ARG A 105 5.08 -3.89 -23.48
N LYS A 106 4.63 -3.25 -24.56
CA LYS A 106 5.18 -3.47 -25.91
C LYS A 106 6.69 -3.18 -25.96
N LEU A 107 7.12 -2.11 -25.30
CA LEU A 107 8.54 -1.71 -25.24
C LEU A 107 9.41 -2.68 -24.41
N LEU A 108 8.84 -3.36 -23.43
CA LEU A 108 9.55 -4.40 -22.67
C LEU A 108 9.57 -5.73 -23.44
N LEU A 109 8.48 -6.07 -24.13
CA LEU A 109 8.37 -7.27 -24.96
C LEU A 109 9.28 -7.21 -26.19
N SER A 110 9.39 -6.06 -26.86
CA SER A 110 10.26 -5.87 -28.04
C SER A 110 11.71 -6.20 -27.75
N ASP A 111 12.13 -6.03 -26.50
CA ASP A 111 13.51 -6.22 -26.06
C ASP A 111 13.70 -7.57 -25.37
N GLY A 112 12.64 -8.37 -25.24
CA GLY A 112 12.65 -9.66 -24.53
C GLY A 112 12.86 -9.53 -23.02
N GLN A 113 12.52 -8.38 -22.42
CA GLN A 113 12.82 -8.03 -21.02
C GLN A 113 11.59 -7.98 -20.11
N LEU A 114 10.47 -8.58 -20.52
CA LEU A 114 9.26 -8.66 -19.70
C LEU A 114 9.09 -10.08 -19.13
N PRO A 115 9.41 -10.31 -17.85
CA PRO A 115 9.11 -11.58 -17.21
C PRO A 115 7.59 -11.78 -17.10
N GLU A 116 7.08 -12.95 -17.49
CA GLU A 116 5.64 -13.28 -17.43
C GLU A 116 5.06 -13.05 -16.03
N LYS A 117 5.81 -13.41 -14.99
CA LYS A 117 5.44 -13.22 -13.57
C LYS A 117 5.22 -11.75 -13.17
N HIS A 118 5.76 -10.80 -13.93
CA HIS A 118 5.67 -9.38 -13.67
C HIS A 118 4.91 -8.62 -14.77
N ASP A 119 4.24 -9.32 -15.69
CA ASP A 119 3.36 -8.73 -16.71
C ASP A 119 1.93 -8.44 -16.20
N ASP A 120 1.82 -8.03 -14.95
CA ASP A 120 0.56 -7.55 -14.38
C ASP A 120 0.33 -6.07 -14.72
N TYR A 121 -0.90 -5.74 -15.15
CA TYR A 121 -1.30 -4.37 -15.45
C TYR A 121 -1.00 -3.40 -14.31
N HIS A 122 -1.35 -3.77 -13.07
CA HIS A 122 -1.19 -2.87 -11.93
C HIS A 122 0.27 -2.70 -11.53
N THR A 123 1.07 -3.75 -11.71
CA THR A 123 2.52 -3.71 -11.53
C THR A 123 3.12 -2.68 -12.48
N LEU A 124 2.89 -2.80 -13.79
CA LEU A 124 3.38 -1.83 -14.77
C LEU A 124 2.86 -0.40 -14.51
N LEU A 125 1.59 -0.28 -14.13
CA LEU A 125 0.97 1.01 -13.80
C LEU A 125 1.66 1.70 -12.62
N ARG A 126 2.08 0.97 -11.58
CA ARG A 126 2.81 1.54 -10.42
C ARG A 126 4.10 2.24 -10.85
N PHE A 127 4.89 1.61 -11.73
CA PHE A 127 6.14 2.19 -12.25
C PHE A 127 5.87 3.43 -13.09
N LEU A 128 4.85 3.39 -13.96
CA LEU A 128 4.41 4.56 -14.72
C LEU A 128 4.03 5.71 -13.78
N ARG A 129 3.18 5.47 -12.80
CA ARG A 129 2.71 6.51 -11.87
C ARG A 129 3.85 7.11 -11.05
N MET A 130 4.79 6.28 -10.60
CA MET A 130 5.98 6.71 -9.86
C MET A 130 6.86 7.64 -10.69
N ARG A 131 6.99 7.39 -12.00
CA ARG A 131 7.78 8.22 -12.92
C ARG A 131 6.94 9.23 -13.70
N GLY A 132 5.77 9.60 -13.19
CA GLY A 132 4.93 10.66 -13.78
C GLY A 132 4.40 10.34 -15.17
N PHE A 133 4.25 9.04 -15.47
CA PHE A 133 3.90 8.46 -16.77
C PHE A 133 4.93 8.67 -17.87
N ASP A 134 6.20 8.91 -17.52
CA ASP A 134 7.33 8.83 -18.45
C ASP A 134 7.66 7.36 -18.72
N VAL A 135 7.33 6.87 -19.92
CA VAL A 135 7.44 5.45 -20.29
C VAL A 135 8.89 4.97 -20.26
N LEU A 136 9.85 5.80 -20.67
CA LEU A 136 11.27 5.41 -20.70
C LEU A 136 11.84 5.30 -19.28
N LYS A 137 11.57 6.29 -18.43
CA LYS A 137 11.99 6.23 -17.01
C LYS A 137 11.29 5.10 -16.25
N ALA A 138 10.02 4.83 -16.58
CA ALA A 138 9.29 3.70 -15.98
C ALA A 138 9.90 2.36 -16.40
N LYS A 139 10.28 2.20 -17.68
CA LYS A 139 11.00 1.02 -18.18
C LYS A 139 12.31 0.82 -17.43
N GLU A 140 13.15 1.86 -17.36
CA GLU A 140 14.43 1.78 -16.64
C GLU A 140 14.24 1.34 -15.19
N MET A 141 13.30 1.96 -14.48
CA MET A 141 13.00 1.62 -13.09
C MET A 141 12.47 0.19 -12.93
N PHE A 142 11.60 -0.26 -13.84
CA PHE A 142 11.07 -1.64 -13.84
C PHE A 142 12.19 -2.66 -14.06
N LEU A 143 13.09 -2.43 -15.02
CA LEU A 143 14.22 -3.33 -15.29
C LEU A 143 15.20 -3.38 -14.12
N ASN A 144 15.46 -2.25 -13.46
CA ASN A 144 16.26 -2.21 -12.24
C ASN A 144 15.64 -3.05 -11.12
N MET A 145 14.30 -3.05 -11.01
CA MET A 145 13.60 -3.91 -10.07
C MET A 145 13.71 -5.39 -10.45
N VAL A 146 13.51 -5.76 -11.71
CA VAL A 146 13.64 -7.16 -12.17
C VAL A 146 15.05 -7.69 -11.88
N LYS A 147 16.08 -6.93 -12.24
CA LYS A 147 17.49 -7.28 -11.96
C LYS A 147 17.75 -7.45 -10.47
N TRP A 148 17.31 -6.49 -9.64
CA TRP A 148 17.46 -6.56 -8.19
C TRP A 148 16.80 -7.81 -7.61
N ARG A 149 15.63 -8.21 -8.12
CA ARG A 149 14.93 -9.42 -7.68
C ARG A 149 15.71 -10.69 -7.95
N GLU A 150 16.31 -10.80 -9.14
CA GLU A 150 17.17 -11.93 -9.48
C GLU A 150 18.42 -11.97 -8.59
N GLU A 151 19.15 -10.85 -8.48
CA GLU A 151 20.40 -10.78 -7.71
C GLU A 151 20.21 -11.09 -6.22
N ASN A 152 19.04 -10.80 -5.67
CA ASN A 152 18.75 -10.96 -4.24
C ASN A 152 17.83 -12.14 -3.91
N ASN A 153 17.48 -12.98 -4.89
CA ASN A 153 16.58 -14.13 -4.73
C ASN A 153 15.24 -13.76 -4.07
N ILE A 154 14.66 -12.64 -4.47
CA ILE A 154 13.45 -12.08 -3.83
C ILE A 154 12.24 -12.97 -4.09
N ASP A 155 12.22 -13.66 -5.22
CA ASP A 155 11.08 -14.46 -5.64
C ASP A 155 10.75 -15.64 -4.73
N THR A 156 11.78 -16.19 -4.08
CA THR A 156 11.72 -17.33 -3.16
C THR A 156 11.84 -16.92 -1.69
N ILE A 157 11.99 -15.62 -1.38
CA ILE A 157 12.25 -15.13 -0.02
C ILE A 157 11.21 -15.62 1.01
N MET A 158 9.93 -15.72 0.63
CA MET A 158 8.87 -16.21 1.52
C MET A 158 9.02 -17.69 1.91
N LYS A 159 9.80 -18.47 1.15
CA LYS A 159 10.10 -19.87 1.43
C LYS A 159 11.47 -20.02 2.10
N ASP A 160 12.45 -19.25 1.64
CA ASP A 160 13.85 -19.46 2.00
C ASP A 160 14.28 -18.67 3.25
N PHE A 161 13.56 -17.62 3.60
CA PHE A 161 13.91 -16.75 4.73
C PHE A 161 12.98 -16.97 5.93
N ASN A 162 13.57 -17.36 7.06
CA ASN A 162 12.89 -17.44 8.35
C ASN A 162 13.45 -16.37 9.31
N PHE A 163 12.56 -15.56 9.88
CA PHE A 163 12.90 -14.51 10.84
C PHE A 163 12.56 -14.93 12.27
N GLU A 164 13.33 -15.89 12.79
CA GLU A 164 13.11 -16.54 14.08
C GLU A 164 13.11 -15.56 15.26
N GLU A 165 13.91 -14.50 15.15
CA GLU A 165 14.01 -13.46 16.17
C GLU A 165 12.89 -12.41 16.12
N CYS A 166 11.89 -12.55 15.24
CA CYS A 166 10.80 -11.57 15.05
C CYS A 166 10.12 -11.18 16.37
N ALA A 167 9.83 -12.16 17.23
CA ALA A 167 9.20 -11.90 18.52
C ALA A 167 10.08 -11.07 19.47
N ALA A 168 11.40 -11.25 19.42
CA ALA A 168 12.35 -10.44 20.19
C ALA A 168 12.48 -9.04 19.60
N VAL A 169 12.58 -8.93 18.27
CA VAL A 169 12.66 -7.64 17.55
C VAL A 169 11.44 -6.77 17.84
N LYS A 170 10.24 -7.32 17.80
CA LYS A 170 8.99 -6.58 18.07
C LYS A 170 8.88 -6.02 19.50
N LYS A 171 9.68 -6.51 20.46
CA LYS A 171 9.77 -5.90 21.80
C LYS A 171 10.53 -4.58 21.77
N PHE A 172 11.55 -4.47 20.91
CA PHE A 172 12.39 -3.28 20.79
C PHE A 172 11.94 -2.33 19.69
N TYR A 173 11.20 -2.82 18.70
CA TYR A 173 10.59 -2.01 17.66
C TYR A 173 9.18 -2.53 17.40
N PRO A 174 8.16 -2.06 18.15
CA PRO A 174 6.80 -2.56 17.99
C PRO A 174 6.20 -2.12 16.65
N HIS A 175 5.97 -3.08 15.76
CA HIS A 175 5.37 -2.86 14.45
C HIS A 175 4.57 -4.09 14.00
N GLY A 176 3.64 -3.89 13.06
CA GLY A 176 2.92 -4.98 12.41
C GLY A 176 1.63 -4.56 11.74
N PHE A 177 1.09 -5.48 10.94
CA PHE A 177 -0.24 -5.32 10.35
C PHE A 177 -1.33 -5.68 11.35
N HIS A 178 -2.40 -4.89 11.36
CA HIS A 178 -3.55 -5.11 12.23
C HIS A 178 -4.84 -4.53 11.64
N GLY A 179 -5.71 -5.40 11.14
CA GLY A 179 -7.01 -5.02 10.58
C GLY A 179 -6.89 -4.35 9.22
N VAL A 180 -7.93 -3.60 8.87
CA VAL A 180 -8.03 -2.86 7.62
C VAL A 180 -8.62 -1.47 7.83
N ASP A 181 -8.33 -0.54 6.91
CA ASP A 181 -9.02 0.75 6.84
C ASP A 181 -10.50 0.58 6.42
N LYS A 182 -11.26 1.67 6.41
CA LYS A 182 -12.69 1.64 6.05
C LYS A 182 -12.96 1.18 4.62
N TYR A 183 -11.95 1.18 3.76
CA TYR A 183 -12.00 0.72 2.38
C TYR A 183 -11.36 -0.66 2.19
N GLY A 184 -11.02 -1.36 3.28
CA GLY A 184 -10.46 -2.70 3.24
C GLY A 184 -8.95 -2.78 2.96
N ARG A 185 -8.21 -1.67 2.95
CA ARG A 185 -6.75 -1.69 2.78
C ARG A 185 -6.07 -2.21 4.05
N PRO A 186 -5.02 -3.05 3.96
CA PRO A 186 -4.27 -3.48 5.13
C PRO A 186 -3.80 -2.27 5.95
N LEU A 187 -4.02 -2.34 7.26
CA LEU A 187 -3.57 -1.31 8.19
C LEU A 187 -2.24 -1.75 8.82
N TYR A 188 -1.18 -0.97 8.55
CA TYR A 188 0.15 -1.20 9.11
C TYR A 188 0.43 -0.16 10.20
N ILE A 189 0.96 -0.60 11.35
CA ILE A 189 1.18 0.26 12.50
C ILE A 189 2.62 0.10 12.97
N GLU A 190 3.32 1.22 13.19
CA GLU A 190 4.61 1.23 13.87
C GLU A 190 4.63 2.23 15.03
N ARG A 191 5.27 1.84 16.12
CA ARG A 191 5.52 2.71 17.27
C ARG A 191 6.98 3.12 17.32
N VAL A 192 7.36 3.99 16.38
CA VAL A 192 8.74 4.44 16.17
C VAL A 192 9.33 5.08 17.42
N GLY A 193 8.53 5.80 18.20
CA GLY A 193 9.02 6.43 19.43
C GLY A 193 9.35 5.45 20.56
N LEU A 194 8.92 4.18 20.46
CA LEU A 194 9.39 3.09 21.33
C LEU A 194 10.56 2.31 20.74
N ALA A 195 11.01 2.64 19.53
CA ALA A 195 12.07 1.90 18.87
C ALA A 195 13.42 2.13 19.60
N ASP A 196 14.00 1.08 20.15
CA ASP A 196 15.38 1.06 20.62
C ASP A 196 16.24 0.26 19.64
N LEU A 197 16.85 0.97 18.70
CA LEU A 197 17.66 0.33 17.68
C LEU A 197 18.97 -0.25 18.25
N ASN A 198 19.52 0.34 19.31
CA ASN A 198 20.70 -0.23 19.95
C ASN A 198 20.38 -1.60 20.57
N ALA A 199 19.16 -1.77 21.09
CA ALA A 199 18.67 -3.06 21.56
C ALA A 199 18.29 -4.01 20.43
N LEU A 200 17.67 -3.51 19.36
CA LEU A 200 17.34 -4.28 18.17
C LEU A 200 18.59 -4.92 17.56
N LEU A 201 19.70 -4.17 17.44
CA LEU A 201 20.96 -4.66 16.88
C LEU A 201 21.70 -5.66 17.78
N ARG A 202 21.20 -5.92 19.01
CA ARG A 202 21.69 -7.03 19.85
C ARG A 202 20.99 -8.36 19.55
N VAL A 203 19.82 -8.33 18.91
CA VAL A 203 19.00 -9.53 18.65
C VAL A 203 18.88 -9.86 17.17
N THR A 204 19.21 -8.92 16.28
CA THR A 204 19.22 -9.12 14.83
C THR A 204 20.29 -8.26 14.17
N THR A 205 20.50 -8.45 12.86
CA THR A 205 21.38 -7.61 12.05
C THR A 205 20.57 -6.70 11.13
N VAL A 206 21.21 -5.64 10.62
CA VAL A 206 20.61 -4.76 9.60
C VAL A 206 20.15 -5.56 8.39
N ASP A 207 21.00 -6.44 7.86
CA ASP A 207 20.69 -7.26 6.68
C ASP A 207 19.51 -8.20 6.91
N ARG A 208 19.42 -8.83 8.08
CA ARG A 208 18.29 -9.71 8.42
C ARG A 208 17.00 -8.92 8.58
N PHE A 209 17.06 -7.74 9.21
CA PHE A 209 15.89 -6.86 9.33
C PHE A 209 15.42 -6.35 7.96
N ILE A 210 16.35 -6.01 7.05
CA ILE A 210 16.04 -5.63 5.66
C ILE A 210 15.36 -6.80 4.92
N LYS A 211 15.91 -8.02 5.00
CA LYS A 211 15.27 -9.21 4.41
C LYS A 211 13.88 -9.48 4.99
N TYR A 212 13.70 -9.25 6.29
CA TYR A 212 12.40 -9.32 6.93
C TYR A 212 11.43 -8.28 6.37
N HIS A 213 11.84 -7.02 6.24
CA HIS A 213 11.03 -5.96 5.62
C HIS A 213 10.59 -6.34 4.20
N ILE A 214 11.53 -6.79 3.37
CA ILE A 214 11.25 -7.28 2.01
C ILE A 214 10.26 -8.46 2.04
N SER A 215 10.45 -9.42 2.95
CA SER A 215 9.54 -10.57 3.06
C SER A 215 8.11 -10.14 3.44
N GLU A 216 7.96 -9.10 4.27
CA GLU A 216 6.67 -8.53 4.63
C GLU A 216 6.05 -7.75 3.46
N GLN A 217 6.85 -7.11 2.59
CA GLN A 217 6.36 -6.53 1.34
C GLN A 217 5.86 -7.59 0.36
N GLU A 218 6.61 -8.67 0.14
CA GLU A 218 6.18 -9.79 -0.71
C GLU A 218 4.91 -10.45 -0.16
N LYS A 219 4.83 -10.67 1.15
CA LYS A 219 3.63 -11.19 1.82
C LYS A 219 2.44 -10.24 1.66
N THR A 220 2.67 -8.94 1.69
CA THR A 220 1.62 -7.95 1.47
C THR A 220 1.06 -8.02 0.05
N LEU A 221 1.92 -8.06 -0.96
CA LEU A 221 1.52 -8.17 -2.37
C LEU A 221 0.80 -9.49 -2.66
N ARG A 222 1.35 -10.62 -2.20
CA ARG A 222 0.87 -11.96 -2.59
C ARG A 222 -0.26 -12.50 -1.72
N VAL A 223 -0.39 -12.02 -0.48
CA VAL A 223 -1.35 -12.59 0.49
C VAL A 223 -2.32 -11.53 0.99
N ARG A 224 -1.83 -10.38 1.47
CA ARG A 224 -2.70 -9.38 2.10
C ARG A 224 -3.59 -8.68 1.09
N TYR A 225 -3.06 -8.23 -0.03
CA TYR A 225 -3.83 -7.57 -1.09
C TYR A 225 -4.93 -8.45 -1.67
N PRO A 226 -4.69 -9.71 -2.09
CA PRO A 226 -5.75 -10.59 -2.55
C PRO A 226 -6.83 -10.84 -1.49
N ALA A 227 -6.43 -11.12 -0.25
CA ALA A 227 -7.38 -11.40 0.84
C ALA A 227 -8.25 -10.18 1.15
N CYS A 228 -7.64 -9.00 1.22
CA CYS A 228 -8.33 -7.73 1.39
C CYS A 228 -9.25 -7.42 0.20
N SER A 229 -8.82 -7.73 -1.03
CA SER A 229 -9.63 -7.50 -2.22
C SER A 229 -10.92 -8.32 -2.19
N LEU A 230 -10.81 -9.60 -1.83
CA LEU A 230 -11.97 -10.48 -1.67
C LEU A 230 -12.90 -10.03 -0.53
N ALA A 231 -12.34 -9.64 0.62
CA ALA A 231 -13.12 -9.17 1.76
C ALA A 231 -13.88 -7.87 1.46
N ALA A 232 -13.21 -6.91 0.82
CA ALA A 232 -13.76 -5.61 0.47
C ALA A 232 -14.61 -5.64 -0.81
N LYS A 233 -14.60 -6.76 -1.54
CA LYS A 233 -15.24 -6.93 -2.85
C LYS A 233 -14.79 -5.88 -3.87
N ARG A 234 -13.55 -5.43 -3.77
CA ARG A 234 -12.95 -4.44 -4.69
C ARG A 234 -11.46 -4.70 -4.76
N HIS A 235 -10.81 -4.27 -5.82
CA HIS A 235 -9.35 -4.40 -5.88
C HIS A 235 -8.69 -3.56 -4.79
N VAL A 236 -7.73 -4.13 -4.08
CA VAL A 236 -6.92 -3.49 -3.04
C VAL A 236 -5.47 -3.68 -3.41
N ALA A 237 -4.75 -2.57 -3.58
CA ALA A 237 -3.40 -2.56 -4.11
C ALA A 237 -2.46 -1.63 -3.32
N SER A 238 -2.94 -1.10 -2.20
CA SER A 238 -2.21 -0.17 -1.33
C SER A 238 -2.52 -0.41 0.15
N ILE A 239 -1.67 0.14 1.02
CA ILE A 239 -1.78 0.06 2.49
C ILE A 239 -2.07 1.43 3.11
N THR A 240 -2.70 1.41 4.28
CA THR A 240 -2.80 2.57 5.18
C THR A 240 -1.83 2.36 6.33
N THR A 241 -1.01 3.36 6.64
CA THR A 241 0.05 3.25 7.66
C THR A 241 -0.17 4.26 8.78
N ILE A 242 0.06 3.84 10.02
CA ILE A 242 0.08 4.71 11.21
C ILE A 242 1.47 4.63 11.84
N LEU A 243 2.13 5.78 11.98
CA LEU A 243 3.39 5.93 12.71
C LEU A 243 3.13 6.73 13.99
N ASP A 244 3.22 6.06 15.13
CA ASP A 244 3.21 6.70 16.44
C ASP A 244 4.60 7.18 16.81
N VAL A 245 4.76 8.51 16.83
CA VAL A 245 6.05 9.16 17.13
C VAL A 245 6.13 9.66 18.58
N THR A 246 5.25 9.18 19.46
CA THR A 246 5.33 9.43 20.90
C THR A 246 6.67 8.97 21.46
N GLY A 247 7.47 9.89 22.00
CA GLY A 247 8.77 9.56 22.58
C GLY A 247 9.94 9.59 21.59
N VAL A 248 9.72 9.94 20.32
CA VAL A 248 10.80 10.14 19.36
C VAL A 248 11.75 11.25 19.86
N GLY A 249 13.00 10.88 20.08
CA GLY A 249 14.07 11.74 20.58
C GLY A 249 15.42 11.45 19.90
N ALA A 250 16.51 11.98 20.44
CA ALA A 250 17.84 11.90 19.83
C ALA A 250 18.31 10.46 19.54
N ASN A 251 17.95 9.49 20.39
CA ASN A 251 18.33 8.09 20.24
C ASN A 251 17.71 7.43 18.99
N ASN A 252 16.56 7.90 18.51
CA ASN A 252 15.92 7.45 17.27
C ASN A 252 16.63 7.98 16.01
N PHE A 253 17.66 8.82 16.17
CA PHE A 253 18.47 9.38 15.09
C PHE A 253 19.95 8.97 15.19
N SER A 254 20.23 7.85 15.87
CA SER A 254 21.56 7.25 15.82
C SER A 254 21.97 6.97 14.36
N LYS A 255 23.27 6.94 14.07
CA LYS A 255 23.77 6.63 12.73
C LYS A 255 23.17 5.32 12.17
N PRO A 256 23.12 4.21 12.94
CA PRO A 256 22.47 2.99 12.47
C PRO A 256 20.98 3.15 12.16
N ALA A 257 20.24 4.00 12.90
CA ALA A 257 18.82 4.23 12.66
C ALA A 257 18.56 4.97 11.37
N ARG A 258 19.42 5.96 11.08
CA ARG A 258 19.36 6.70 9.84
C ARG A 258 19.73 5.82 8.65
N GLU A 259 20.77 5.00 8.77
CA GLU A 259 21.18 4.07 7.71
C GLU A 259 20.08 3.05 7.42
N LEU A 260 19.53 2.41 8.45
CA LEU A 260 18.42 1.47 8.27
C LEU A 260 17.20 2.11 7.62
N PHE A 261 16.81 3.31 8.07
CA PHE A 261 15.69 4.05 7.48
C PHE A 261 15.93 4.39 6.00
N ILE A 262 17.14 4.86 5.66
CA ILE A 262 17.49 5.20 4.27
C ILE A 262 17.45 3.96 3.39
N GLU A 263 17.99 2.83 3.84
CA GLU A 263 17.97 1.59 3.05
C GLU A 263 16.55 1.05 2.85
N ILE A 264 15.71 1.05 3.89
CA ILE A 264 14.29 0.68 3.76
C ILE A 264 13.56 1.61 2.78
N GLN A 265 13.76 2.92 2.92
CA GLN A 265 13.13 3.90 2.05
C GLN A 265 13.55 3.71 0.58
N LYS A 266 14.84 3.47 0.32
CA LYS A 266 15.35 3.17 -1.03
C LYS A 266 14.70 1.93 -1.62
N ILE A 267 14.59 0.85 -0.84
CA ILE A 267 13.94 -0.40 -1.27
C ILE A 267 12.48 -0.13 -1.64
N ASP A 268 11.75 0.55 -0.76
CA ASP A 268 10.33 0.84 -0.97
C ASP A 268 10.09 1.75 -2.18
N SER A 269 10.91 2.78 -2.37
CA SER A 269 10.75 3.70 -3.51
C SER A 269 11.16 3.09 -4.84
N ASN A 270 12.19 2.24 -4.87
CA ASN A 270 12.75 1.70 -6.11
C ASN A 270 12.10 0.39 -6.56
N TYR A 271 11.68 -0.46 -5.61
CA TYR A 271 11.26 -1.82 -5.91
C TYR A 271 9.79 -2.09 -5.57
N TYR A 272 9.19 -1.30 -4.68
CA TYR A 272 7.78 -1.43 -4.27
C TYR A 272 6.98 -0.13 -4.49
N PRO A 273 7.04 0.48 -5.68
CA PRO A 273 6.40 1.78 -5.92
C PRO A 273 4.89 1.74 -5.74
N GLU A 274 4.33 2.88 -5.32
CA GLU A 274 2.89 3.12 -5.27
C GLU A 274 2.09 2.14 -4.42
N THR A 275 2.70 1.57 -3.38
CA THR A 275 2.05 0.71 -2.37
C THR A 275 1.40 1.49 -1.22
N LEU A 276 1.78 2.75 -0.99
CA LEU A 276 1.19 3.60 0.05
C LEU A 276 -0.09 4.28 -0.44
N HIS A 277 -1.20 4.12 0.30
CA HIS A 277 -2.41 4.94 0.16
C HIS A 277 -2.28 6.22 0.97
N GLN A 278 -2.12 6.06 2.29
CA GLN A 278 -2.14 7.14 3.26
C GLN A 278 -1.26 6.79 4.45
N LEU A 279 -0.48 7.77 4.91
CA LEU A 279 0.38 7.67 6.09
C LEU A 279 -0.06 8.69 7.15
N TYR A 280 -0.41 8.21 8.33
CA TYR A 280 -0.74 9.04 9.49
C TYR A 280 0.41 9.03 10.48
N ILE A 281 1.07 10.18 10.65
CA ILE A 281 2.06 10.37 11.71
C ILE A 281 1.34 11.02 12.89
N ILE A 282 1.21 10.32 14.00
CA ILE A 282 0.42 10.74 15.17
C ILE A 282 1.31 11.08 16.36
N ASN A 283 0.78 11.86 17.31
CA ASN A 283 1.55 12.35 18.45
C ASN A 283 2.78 13.19 18.06
N ALA A 284 2.70 13.88 16.91
CA ALA A 284 3.76 14.75 16.41
C ALA A 284 3.82 16.07 17.20
N GLY A 285 4.60 16.07 18.29
CA GLY A 285 4.91 17.25 19.08
C GLY A 285 5.77 18.28 18.33
N PRO A 286 6.01 19.48 18.92
CA PRO A 286 6.76 20.56 18.27
C PRO A 286 8.16 20.14 17.79
N GLY A 287 8.88 19.32 18.57
CA GLY A 287 10.20 18.81 18.19
C GLY A 287 10.17 17.92 16.94
N PHE A 288 9.19 17.02 16.86
CA PHE A 288 9.02 16.17 15.67
C PHE A 288 8.70 17.00 14.42
N ARG A 289 7.93 18.09 14.54
CA ARG A 289 7.60 18.95 13.38
C ARG A 289 8.85 19.61 12.76
N VAL A 290 9.85 19.94 13.57
CA VAL A 290 11.14 20.44 13.07
C VAL A 290 11.88 19.35 12.31
N LEU A 291 11.95 18.15 12.89
CA LEU A 291 12.55 16.98 12.25
C LEU A 291 11.85 16.63 10.94
N TRP A 292 10.53 16.65 10.92
CA TRP A 292 9.72 16.32 9.76
C TRP A 292 10.11 17.15 8.55
N LYS A 293 10.41 18.44 8.72
CA LYS A 293 10.90 19.31 7.63
C LYS A 293 12.19 18.79 6.98
N VAL A 294 13.05 18.15 7.76
CA VAL A 294 14.30 17.55 7.25
C VAL A 294 14.01 16.23 6.55
N ILE A 295 13.24 15.34 7.18
CA ILE A 295 12.89 14.03 6.60
C ILE A 295 12.10 14.21 5.30
N SER A 296 11.15 15.14 5.25
CA SER A 296 10.31 15.39 4.08
C SER A 296 11.09 15.80 2.84
N ALA A 297 12.29 16.38 2.99
CA ALA A 297 13.12 16.78 1.86
C ALA A 297 13.68 15.59 1.05
N PHE A 298 13.69 14.38 1.63
CA PHE A 298 14.16 13.15 0.99
C PHE A 298 13.02 12.33 0.37
N LEU A 299 11.76 12.74 0.57
CA LEU A 299 10.61 11.99 0.08
C LEU A 299 10.12 12.57 -1.25
N GLU A 300 9.74 11.69 -2.16
CA GLU A 300 9.12 12.11 -3.43
C GLU A 300 7.81 12.87 -3.18
N ALA A 301 7.51 13.86 -4.03
CA ALA A 301 6.34 14.74 -3.88
C ALA A 301 5.00 13.98 -3.78
N ARG A 302 4.91 12.85 -4.48
CA ARG A 302 3.74 11.95 -4.45
C ARG A 302 3.62 11.20 -3.13
N THR A 303 4.73 10.78 -2.53
CA THR A 303 4.71 10.18 -1.21
C THR A 303 4.31 11.23 -0.19
N LEU A 304 4.87 12.45 -0.27
CA LEU A 304 4.53 13.56 0.62
C LEU A 304 3.05 13.93 0.62
N SER A 305 2.38 13.89 -0.54
CA SER A 305 0.94 14.23 -0.63
C SER A 305 0.03 13.23 0.12
N LYS A 306 0.55 12.05 0.44
CA LYS A 306 -0.15 10.97 1.18
C LYS A 306 0.10 11.04 2.70
N ILE A 307 0.86 12.01 3.20
CA ILE A 307 1.28 12.06 4.61
C ILE A 307 0.48 13.10 5.38
N GLN A 308 -0.11 12.69 6.49
CA GLN A 308 -0.79 13.56 7.46
C GLN A 308 -0.03 13.55 8.79
N VAL A 309 0.45 14.73 9.19
CA VAL A 309 1.18 14.92 10.46
C VAL A 309 0.24 15.51 11.52
N LEU A 310 -0.21 14.66 12.43
CA LEU A 310 -1.21 14.92 13.46
C LEU A 310 -0.58 15.09 14.84
N GLY A 311 -1.15 15.99 15.65
CA GLY A 311 -0.76 16.18 17.06
C GLY A 311 -1.30 15.06 17.96
N SER A 312 -1.54 15.37 19.23
CA SER A 312 -2.12 14.43 20.20
C SER A 312 -3.63 14.18 20.03
N LYS A 313 -4.34 15.11 19.35
CA LYS A 313 -5.76 15.01 19.03
C LYS A 313 -5.97 14.39 17.65
N PHE A 314 -5.46 13.17 17.44
CA PHE A 314 -5.47 12.47 16.14
C PHE A 314 -6.66 11.51 15.98
N GLN A 315 -7.37 11.20 17.06
CA GLN A 315 -8.31 10.09 17.14
C GLN A 315 -9.43 10.20 16.09
N ASN A 316 -10.02 11.39 15.93
CA ASN A 316 -11.07 11.62 14.94
C ASN A 316 -10.59 11.33 13.50
N ASN A 317 -9.37 11.71 13.14
CA ASN A 317 -8.80 11.41 11.83
C ASN A 317 -8.63 9.91 11.62
N LEU A 318 -8.17 9.19 12.66
CA LEU A 318 -8.01 7.73 12.57
C LEU A 318 -9.36 7.00 12.53
N PHE A 319 -10.35 7.43 13.32
CA PHE A 319 -11.69 6.88 13.28
C PHE A 319 -12.34 7.08 11.91
N GLU A 320 -12.21 8.28 11.34
CA GLU A 320 -12.68 8.56 9.99
C GLU A 320 -11.98 7.71 8.93
N ALA A 321 -10.72 7.33 9.13
CA ALA A 321 -9.96 6.53 8.18
C ALA A 321 -10.20 5.02 8.32
N VAL A 322 -10.31 4.53 9.56
CA VAL A 322 -10.22 3.09 9.88
C VAL A 322 -11.57 2.49 10.26
N ASP A 323 -12.44 3.23 10.94
CA ASP A 323 -13.68 2.68 11.48
C ASP A 323 -14.85 2.88 10.51
N PRO A 324 -15.42 1.81 9.93
CA PRO A 324 -16.55 1.90 9.01
C PRO A 324 -17.78 2.59 9.63
N ARG A 325 -17.90 2.60 10.97
CA ARG A 325 -19.04 3.17 11.70
C ARG A 325 -19.08 4.69 11.66
N TYR A 326 -17.96 5.38 11.37
CA TYR A 326 -17.92 6.85 11.35
C TYR A 326 -18.42 7.47 10.03
N ILE A 327 -18.72 6.65 9.02
CA ILE A 327 -19.23 7.11 7.72
C ILE A 327 -20.70 7.53 7.81
N THR A 328 -21.48 7.03 8.78
CA THR A 328 -22.92 7.34 8.89
C THR A 328 -23.25 8.52 9.81
N CYS A 329 -22.28 9.07 10.56
CA CYS A 329 -22.57 10.13 11.54
C CYS A 329 -22.47 11.56 10.97
N PHE A 330 -21.86 11.77 9.80
CA PHE A 330 -21.65 13.11 9.22
C PHE A 330 -22.61 13.51 8.10
N SER A 331 -23.47 12.60 7.60
CA SER A 331 -24.33 12.89 6.44
C SER A 331 -25.80 13.13 6.72
N PHE A 332 -26.28 13.05 7.97
CA PHE A 332 -27.67 13.41 8.29
C PHE A 332 -27.80 14.08 9.65
N ALA A 333 -27.42 15.35 9.73
CA ALA A 333 -27.96 16.28 10.71
C ALA A 333 -29.16 17.01 10.09
N PHE A 334 -30.25 16.31 9.82
CA PHE A 334 -31.55 16.93 9.54
C PHE A 334 -32.70 16.06 10.09
N ASN A 335 -33.25 16.54 11.20
CA ASN A 335 -34.67 16.57 11.60
C ASN A 335 -35.54 15.29 11.59
N TYR A 336 -36.20 15.08 12.75
CA TYR A 336 -37.47 14.38 13.03
C TYR A 336 -37.45 12.96 13.66
N PRO A 337 -38.50 12.58 14.44
CA PRO A 337 -38.35 12.22 15.85
C PRO A 337 -38.64 10.74 16.16
N LEU A 338 -38.22 10.38 17.38
CA LEU A 338 -38.60 9.23 18.22
C LEU A 338 -39.76 8.33 17.73
N MET A 339 -39.40 7.17 17.21
CA MET A 339 -39.97 5.84 17.48
C MET A 339 -39.35 4.86 16.47
N TRP A 340 -38.92 3.68 16.94
CA TRP A 340 -38.50 2.45 16.22
C TRP A 340 -37.18 1.93 16.79
N MET A 341 -37.27 1.25 17.94
CA MET A 341 -36.12 0.72 18.70
C MET A 341 -36.09 -0.82 18.77
N GLU A 342 -36.56 -1.55 17.76
CA GLU A 342 -36.62 -3.03 17.84
C GLU A 342 -35.91 -3.82 16.73
N ARG A 343 -34.84 -3.28 16.13
CA ARG A 343 -33.86 -4.10 15.38
C ARG A 343 -32.44 -3.54 15.52
N ILE A 344 -31.94 -3.50 16.76
CA ILE A 344 -30.49 -3.42 16.97
C ILE A 344 -29.92 -4.79 16.60
N SER A 345 -29.62 -4.97 15.30
CA SER A 345 -28.54 -5.88 14.94
C SER A 345 -27.30 -5.31 15.62
N PHE A 346 -26.95 -5.88 16.77
CA PHE A 346 -25.64 -5.79 17.39
C PHE A 346 -24.64 -6.45 16.42
N MET A 347 -24.37 -5.77 15.31
CA MET A 347 -23.25 -6.10 14.45
C MET A 347 -22.04 -5.57 15.20
N PHE A 348 -21.51 -6.43 16.08
CA PHE A 348 -20.19 -6.28 16.69
C PHE A 348 -19.17 -6.21 15.54
N PHE A 349 -19.03 -5.05 14.92
CA PHE A 349 -17.79 -4.73 14.22
C PHE A 349 -16.73 -4.66 15.31
N CYS A 350 -15.94 -5.73 15.43
CA CYS A 350 -14.67 -5.63 16.13
C CYS A 350 -13.94 -4.42 15.53
N SER A 351 -13.69 -3.39 16.33
CA SER A 351 -12.92 -2.23 15.87
C SER A 351 -11.60 -2.74 15.30
N ASN A 352 -11.24 -2.26 14.11
CA ASN A 352 -9.92 -2.52 13.51
C ASN A 352 -8.83 -1.67 14.16
N LEU A 353 -9.20 -0.70 15.01
CA LEU A 353 -8.25 0.18 15.67
C LEU A 353 -7.90 -0.37 17.07
N PRO A 354 -6.60 -0.53 17.39
CA PRO A 354 -6.16 -0.88 18.74
C PRO A 354 -6.58 0.14 19.80
N ASP A 355 -6.76 -0.33 21.03
CA ASP A 355 -7.09 0.48 22.21
C ASP A 355 -6.09 1.60 22.49
N PHE A 356 -4.79 1.33 22.34
CA PHE A 356 -3.73 2.32 22.50
C PHE A 356 -3.73 3.43 21.43
N LEU A 357 -4.53 3.27 20.36
CA LEU A 357 -4.81 4.31 19.36
C LEU A 357 -6.20 4.95 19.54
N GLY A 358 -6.90 4.63 20.64
CA GLY A 358 -8.25 5.10 20.95
C GLY A 358 -9.38 4.19 20.45
N GLY A 359 -9.06 3.04 19.85
CA GLY A 359 -10.04 2.05 19.42
C GLY A 359 -10.50 1.12 20.56
N THR A 360 -11.04 -0.05 20.19
CA THR A 360 -11.52 -1.05 21.17
C THR A 360 -10.88 -2.43 21.00
N CYS A 361 -9.90 -2.59 20.09
CA CYS A 361 -9.22 -3.87 19.90
C CYS A 361 -8.05 -4.04 20.88
N THR A 362 -8.06 -5.13 21.66
CA THR A 362 -7.03 -5.39 22.69
C THR A 362 -6.10 -6.56 22.37
N CYS A 363 -6.54 -7.56 21.60
CA CYS A 363 -5.76 -8.77 21.25
C CYS A 363 -5.03 -9.43 22.43
N SER A 364 -5.72 -9.52 23.57
CA SER A 364 -5.19 -10.01 24.85
C SER A 364 -4.66 -11.45 24.79
N ASP A 365 -5.04 -12.23 23.78
CA ASP A 365 -4.75 -13.65 23.61
C ASP A 365 -3.38 -13.97 23.00
N GLN A 366 -2.68 -13.00 22.39
CA GLN A 366 -1.53 -13.29 21.50
C GLN A 366 -0.40 -12.24 21.56
N GLY A 367 -0.13 -11.67 22.73
CA GLY A 367 0.95 -10.69 22.92
C GLY A 367 0.64 -9.28 22.41
N GLY A 368 -0.62 -9.00 22.03
CA GLY A 368 -1.11 -7.68 21.62
C GLY A 368 -1.32 -7.51 20.12
N CYS A 369 -1.95 -6.39 19.74
CA CYS A 369 -2.43 -6.14 18.37
C CYS A 369 -1.33 -6.20 17.30
N LEU A 370 -0.10 -5.80 17.64
CA LEU A 370 1.06 -5.77 16.72
C LEU A 370 1.73 -7.14 16.51
N PHE A 371 1.45 -8.11 17.38
CA PHE A 371 1.97 -9.48 17.26
C PHE A 371 1.02 -10.40 16.48
N LYS A 372 -0.29 -10.14 16.56
CA LYS A 372 -1.34 -11.02 16.02
C LYS A 372 -1.37 -11.17 14.49
N ASP A 373 -0.86 -10.17 13.74
CA ASP A 373 -0.99 -10.09 12.28
C ASP A 373 -2.46 -10.27 11.82
N LYS A 374 -3.42 -9.75 12.61
CA LYS A 374 -4.86 -9.97 12.41
C LYS A 374 -5.33 -9.28 11.13
N GLY A 375 -6.06 -9.99 10.25
CA GLY A 375 -6.72 -9.36 9.11
C GLY A 375 -7.50 -10.34 8.24
N PRO A 376 -8.05 -9.89 7.09
CA PRO A 376 -8.66 -10.79 6.11
C PRO A 376 -7.75 -11.95 5.67
N TRP A 377 -6.43 -11.71 5.62
CA TRP A 377 -5.43 -12.71 5.25
C TRP A 377 -5.23 -13.83 6.28
N THR A 378 -5.77 -13.71 7.49
CA THR A 378 -5.78 -14.79 8.49
C THR A 378 -7.14 -15.48 8.58
N ASN A 379 -8.11 -15.13 7.74
CA ASN A 379 -9.43 -15.76 7.72
C ASN A 379 -9.37 -17.07 6.90
N PRO A 380 -9.64 -18.24 7.50
CA PRO A 380 -9.54 -19.52 6.80
C PRO A 380 -10.41 -19.61 5.54
N LYS A 381 -11.62 -19.02 5.57
CA LYS A 381 -12.53 -19.03 4.41
C LYS A 381 -12.00 -18.20 3.25
N ILE A 382 -11.33 -17.08 3.55
CA ILE A 382 -10.72 -16.23 2.51
C ILE A 382 -9.48 -16.93 1.94
N CYS A 383 -8.68 -17.56 2.80
CA CYS A 383 -7.50 -18.31 2.38
C CYS A 383 -7.88 -19.48 1.46
N GLU A 384 -8.93 -20.23 1.80
CA GLU A 384 -9.48 -21.30 0.96
C GLU A 384 -9.96 -20.77 -0.40
N LEU A 385 -10.68 -19.63 -0.42
CA LEU A 385 -11.11 -19.01 -1.67
C LEU A 385 -9.93 -18.59 -2.56
N LEU A 386 -8.84 -18.08 -1.98
CA LEU A 386 -7.63 -17.73 -2.71
C LEU A 386 -6.93 -18.97 -3.26
N GLN A 387 -6.88 -20.08 -2.51
CA GLN A 387 -6.32 -21.34 -3.00
C GLN A 387 -7.13 -21.91 -4.17
N VAL A 388 -8.47 -21.90 -4.07
CA VAL A 388 -9.35 -22.39 -5.14
C VAL A 388 -9.26 -21.53 -6.41
N ASN A 389 -8.97 -20.23 -6.27
CA ASN A 389 -8.86 -19.29 -7.39
C ASN A 389 -7.40 -18.85 -7.63
N ALA A 390 -6.42 -19.70 -7.27
CA ALA A 390 -5.00 -19.35 -7.38
C ALA A 390 -4.59 -18.96 -8.80
N ILE A 391 -5.26 -19.50 -9.83
CA ILE A 391 -5.04 -19.13 -11.23
C ILE A 391 -5.23 -17.61 -11.43
N CYS A 392 -6.23 -16.98 -10.82
CA CYS A 392 -6.45 -15.52 -10.92
C CYS A 392 -5.35 -14.67 -10.22
N LEU A 393 -4.41 -15.29 -9.50
CA LEU A 393 -3.30 -14.58 -8.82
C LEU A 393 -2.01 -14.58 -9.65
N TYR A 394 -1.92 -15.43 -10.68
CA TYR A 394 -0.72 -15.68 -11.47
C TYR A 394 -0.92 -15.49 -12.98
N THR A 395 -2.09 -14.97 -13.38
CA THR A 395 -2.44 -14.52 -14.73
C THR A 395 -2.68 -13.02 -14.70
#